data_AF-A0A2M9M637-F1
#
_entry.id   AF-A0A2M9M637-F1
#
_cell.length_a   1.000
_cell.length_b   1.000
_cell.length_c   1.000
_cell.angle_alpha   90.00
_cell.angle_beta   90.00
_cell.angle_gamma   90.00
#
_symmetry.space_group_name_H-M   'P 1'
#
loop_
_entity.id
_entity.type
_entity.pdbx_description
1 polymer ?
#
loop_
_entity_poly.entity_id
_entity_poly.type
_entity_poly.pdbx_seq_one_letter_code
_entity_poly.pdbx_strand_id
1 'polypeptide(L)'
;MSTVLPGSDRLLRRTLGERRIALVAWRLLVLQSADPTVAAGLAEFSTYRAHPWRRVEHTMDSGKRLFFSDREGLDREIARLERTHRRIHGTDREGRSFTALEPAVRVWVLVTLYESMTAMAELSGAPLSPAQRDQLYAEFRSVCDAFGLPAELFPPTAADVPAYMDRTVRERLEYTEAAHDLLFEMLRQAPAPRRLGRLRPAWPLLRPVIARMLTALTLADLPPAFRERFGLRRSRGAAVLSWTLHRGGRHVMTRLPDRLRYRRRMTGDDPARQEAAAADHGTRGTGGTARAGWMPRPRRSDPGTARRARVETFFRQVLDQTGDGYLAAADLQAMAHNVCWQLELPEDREALVYAGFDAWWQQIRTSMDTDGDGRVSLAEFTTGVLAGIDQDPAYLHKGLHPALRALFRAADTDGSGYLGADEYRVLFGGSRVHPAELNHGFRQLDADGDGQITEDEFVAAFTAYFTARGDTAAGAQLLGRP
;
A
#
# COMPACT_ATOMS: atom_id res chain seq x y z
N MET A 1 -4.45 -7.65 43.17
CA MET A 1 -3.47 -6.56 42.99
C MET A 1 -3.42 -6.21 41.52
N SER A 2 -3.96 -5.05 41.17
CA SER A 2 -4.03 -4.52 39.82
C SER A 2 -2.64 -4.19 39.30
N THR A 3 -2.14 -4.96 38.33
CA THR A 3 -0.98 -4.55 37.52
C THR A 3 -1.46 -3.50 36.51
N VAL A 4 -1.34 -2.24 36.92
CA VAL A 4 -1.34 -1.07 36.05
C VAL A 4 -0.18 -1.25 35.08
N LEU A 5 -0.47 -1.39 33.79
CA LEU A 5 0.53 -1.48 32.73
C LEU A 5 1.06 -0.07 32.41
N PRO A 6 2.34 0.24 32.63
CA PRO A 6 2.91 1.53 32.25
C PRO A 6 2.98 1.58 30.71
N GLY A 7 2.13 2.39 30.09
CA GLY A 7 2.10 2.60 28.63
C GLY A 7 0.70 2.70 28.00
N SER A 8 -0.36 2.36 28.75
CA SER A 8 -1.77 2.47 28.36
C SER A 8 -2.43 3.82 28.72
N ASP A 9 -1.71 4.77 29.33
CA ASP A 9 -2.30 5.99 29.91
C ASP A 9 -2.53 7.15 28.95
N ARG A 10 -1.95 7.14 27.75
CA ARG A 10 -2.06 8.26 26.81
C ARG A 10 -3.32 8.16 25.96
N LEU A 11 -4.13 9.23 25.96
CA LEU A 11 -5.42 9.30 25.27
C LEU A 11 -5.28 9.12 23.75
N LEU A 12 -4.17 9.61 23.19
CA LEU A 12 -3.79 9.44 21.79
C LEU A 12 -3.66 7.97 21.38
N ARG A 13 -2.89 7.20 22.17
CA ARG A 13 -2.66 5.77 21.92
C ARG A 13 -3.96 4.96 22.06
N ARG A 14 -4.79 5.30 23.04
CA ARG A 14 -6.09 4.65 23.21
C ARG A 14 -7.01 4.88 22.03
N THR A 15 -7.07 6.11 21.52
CA THR A 15 -8.01 6.49 20.46
C THR A 15 -7.61 5.93 19.10
N LEU A 16 -6.33 6.01 18.72
CA LEU A 16 -5.82 5.40 17.48
C LEU A 16 -5.79 3.88 17.53
N GLY A 17 -5.63 3.31 18.72
CA GLY A 17 -5.52 1.87 18.92
C GLY A 17 -6.86 1.18 18.73
N GLU A 18 -7.96 1.91 18.85
CA GLU A 18 -9.30 1.37 18.73
C GLU A 18 -9.63 1.00 17.28
N ARG A 19 -10.14 -0.22 17.08
CA ARG A 19 -10.48 -0.71 15.73
C ARG A 19 -11.50 0.16 14.99
N ARG A 20 -12.30 0.95 15.71
CA ARG A 20 -13.29 1.88 15.16
C ARG A 20 -12.66 3.01 14.32
N ILE A 21 -11.38 3.31 14.48
CA ILE A 21 -10.68 4.30 13.64
C ILE A 21 -10.75 3.94 12.16
N ALA A 22 -10.90 2.66 11.82
CA ALA A 22 -11.09 2.21 10.44
C ALA A 22 -12.37 2.76 9.79
N LEU A 23 -13.42 3.09 10.56
CA LEU A 23 -14.66 3.67 10.03
C LEU A 23 -14.44 5.07 9.46
N VAL A 24 -13.47 5.82 10.01
CA VAL A 24 -13.16 7.20 9.60
C VAL A 24 -11.92 7.30 8.71
N ALA A 25 -11.18 6.20 8.55
CA ALA A 25 -9.95 6.12 7.75
C ALA A 25 -10.20 6.42 6.27
N TRP A 26 -11.35 6.01 5.71
CA TRP A 26 -11.65 6.31 4.31
C TRP A 26 -11.92 7.80 4.09
N ARG A 27 -12.67 8.43 5.00
CA ARG A 27 -12.93 9.87 4.98
C ARG A 27 -11.63 10.68 5.09
N LEU A 28 -10.68 10.21 5.89
CA LEU A 28 -9.35 10.81 6.02
C LEU A 28 -8.62 10.82 4.67
N LEU A 29 -8.59 9.67 3.97
CA LEU A 29 -7.94 9.57 2.68
C LEU A 29 -8.57 10.50 1.63
N VAL A 30 -9.90 10.63 1.63
CA VAL A 30 -10.61 11.57 0.74
C VAL A 30 -10.22 13.02 1.06
N LEU A 31 -10.22 13.40 2.33
CA LEU A 31 -9.83 14.76 2.75
C LEU A 31 -8.38 15.09 2.38
N GLN A 32 -7.46 14.17 2.61
CA GLN A 32 -6.06 14.36 2.26
C GLN A 32 -5.87 14.45 0.75
N SER A 33 -6.55 13.60 -0.03
CA SER A 33 -6.40 13.58 -1.49
C SER A 33 -7.09 14.73 -2.20
N ALA A 34 -7.92 15.51 -1.50
CA ALA A 34 -8.48 16.75 -2.03
C ALA A 34 -7.48 17.91 -2.01
N ASP A 35 -6.31 17.76 -1.36
CA ASP A 35 -5.22 18.71 -1.51
C ASP A 35 -4.54 18.50 -2.87
N PRO A 36 -4.30 19.54 -3.68
CA PRO A 36 -3.73 19.39 -5.03
C PRO A 36 -2.31 18.80 -5.02
N THR A 37 -1.45 19.20 -4.06
CA THR A 37 -0.10 18.64 -3.91
C THR A 37 -0.16 17.15 -3.54
N VAL A 38 -1.06 16.78 -2.62
CA VAL A 38 -1.26 15.37 -2.27
C VAL A 38 -1.82 14.59 -3.46
N ALA A 39 -2.80 15.13 -4.19
CA ALA A 39 -3.39 14.49 -5.36
C ALA A 39 -2.36 14.25 -6.46
N ALA A 40 -1.51 15.23 -6.75
CA ALA A 40 -0.44 15.12 -7.74
C ALA A 40 0.57 14.03 -7.33
N GLY A 41 1.04 14.05 -6.07
CA GLY A 41 1.91 13.02 -5.54
C GLY A 41 1.29 11.61 -5.58
N LEU A 42 -0.03 11.49 -5.41
CA LEU A 42 -0.73 10.22 -5.50
C LEU A 42 -0.90 9.74 -6.95
N ALA A 43 -1.19 10.66 -7.87
CA ALA A 43 -1.34 10.33 -9.28
C ALA A 43 -0.02 9.82 -9.87
N GLU A 44 1.10 10.42 -9.48
CA GLU A 44 2.41 10.15 -10.07
C GLU A 44 3.22 9.09 -9.31
N PHE A 45 3.08 8.97 -7.98
CA PHE A 45 3.97 8.10 -7.18
C PHE A 45 3.24 7.01 -6.38
N SER A 46 1.91 6.90 -6.47
CA SER A 46 1.15 5.96 -5.64
C SER A 46 0.38 4.91 -6.44
N THR A 47 0.53 3.65 -6.05
CA THR A 47 -0.22 2.50 -6.60
C THR A 47 -1.65 2.37 -6.07
N TYR A 48 -2.31 3.48 -5.72
CA TYR A 48 -3.52 3.41 -4.90
C TYR A 48 -4.74 2.86 -5.65
N ARG A 49 -4.81 3.08 -6.97
CA ARG A 49 -5.91 2.56 -7.81
C ARG A 49 -5.81 1.05 -7.95
N ALA A 50 -4.61 0.54 -8.21
CA ALA A 50 -4.34 -0.90 -8.27
C ALA A 50 -4.47 -1.59 -6.90
N HIS A 51 -4.04 -0.91 -5.82
CA HIS A 51 -3.93 -1.50 -4.48
C HIS A 51 -4.61 -0.66 -3.38
N PRO A 52 -5.94 -0.46 -3.43
CA PRO A 52 -6.66 0.45 -2.52
C PRO A 52 -6.56 0.03 -1.06
N TRP A 53 -6.63 -1.28 -0.78
CA TRP A 53 -6.53 -1.82 0.57
C TRP A 53 -5.12 -1.64 1.15
N ARG A 54 -4.08 -1.74 0.31
CA ARG A 54 -2.69 -1.56 0.73
C ARG A 54 -2.45 -0.12 1.19
N ARG A 55 -3.05 0.85 0.51
CA ARG A 55 -2.95 2.27 0.89
C ARG A 55 -3.55 2.56 2.26
N VAL A 56 -4.75 2.05 2.54
CA VAL A 56 -5.35 2.17 3.88
C VAL A 56 -4.43 1.54 4.93
N GLU A 57 -3.88 0.37 4.62
CA GLU A 57 -2.98 -0.34 5.53
C GLU A 57 -1.69 0.44 5.80
N HIS A 58 -1.02 0.98 4.77
CA HIS A 58 0.19 1.78 4.93
C HIS A 58 -0.07 3.05 5.75
N THR A 59 -1.19 3.74 5.51
CA THR A 59 -1.59 4.93 6.29
C THR A 59 -1.81 4.56 7.76
N MET A 60 -2.49 3.43 8.01
CA MET A 60 -2.73 2.94 9.36
C MET A 60 -1.46 2.43 10.06
N ASP A 61 -0.52 1.83 9.32
CA ASP A 61 0.74 1.33 9.86
C ASP A 61 1.71 2.48 10.13
N SER A 62 1.82 3.48 9.25
CA SER A 62 2.59 4.69 9.52
C SER A 62 2.00 5.48 10.70
N GLY A 63 0.67 5.67 10.75
CA GLY A 63 0.03 6.28 11.92
C GLY A 63 0.32 5.53 13.23
N LYS A 64 0.43 4.19 13.20
CA LYS A 64 0.89 3.45 14.38
C LYS A 64 2.35 3.76 14.72
N ARG A 65 3.24 3.70 13.74
CA ARG A 65 4.67 3.95 13.96
C ARG A 65 4.92 5.37 14.48
N LEU A 66 4.14 6.36 14.04
CA LEU A 66 4.22 7.73 14.55
C LEU A 66 3.73 7.88 15.99
N PHE A 67 2.59 7.29 16.34
CA PHE A 67 1.93 7.60 17.62
C PHE A 67 2.10 6.52 18.71
N PHE A 68 2.62 5.34 18.37
CA PHE A 68 2.80 4.22 19.32
C PHE A 68 4.26 3.84 19.58
N SER A 69 5.20 4.33 18.78
CA SER A 69 6.63 4.06 18.99
C SER A 69 7.16 4.80 20.23
N ASP A 70 8.30 4.33 20.72
CA ASP A 70 9.19 5.12 21.57
C ASP A 70 9.88 6.22 20.74
N ARG A 71 10.69 7.05 21.39
CA ARG A 71 11.35 8.19 20.73
C ARG A 71 12.27 7.73 19.59
N GLU A 72 13.02 6.66 19.79
CA GLU A 72 13.90 6.11 18.75
C GLU A 72 13.11 5.56 17.55
N GLY A 73 12.00 4.86 17.78
CA GLY A 73 11.12 4.41 16.69
C GLY A 73 10.41 5.56 15.98
N LEU A 74 10.07 6.65 16.69
CA LEU A 74 9.54 7.87 16.09
C LEU A 74 10.60 8.53 15.17
N ASP A 75 11.83 8.68 15.64
CA ASP A 75 12.91 9.30 14.85
C ASP A 75 13.20 8.48 13.59
N ARG A 76 13.21 7.14 13.69
CA ARG A 76 13.33 6.24 12.52
C ARG A 76 12.17 6.38 11.54
N GLU A 77 10.95 6.49 12.03
CA GLU A 77 9.76 6.70 11.20
C GLU A 77 9.82 8.04 10.46
N ILE A 78 10.18 9.12 11.16
CA ILE A 78 10.32 10.46 10.58
C ILE A 78 11.40 10.45 9.51
N ALA A 79 12.59 9.91 9.79
CA ALA A 79 13.66 9.81 8.82
C ALA A 79 13.25 9.00 7.58
N ARG A 80 12.50 7.90 7.76
CA ARG A 80 11.98 7.11 6.63
C ARG A 80 10.96 7.91 5.80
N LEU A 81 10.02 8.60 6.46
CA LEU A 81 9.01 9.42 5.78
C LEU A 81 9.65 10.59 5.04
N GLU A 82 10.64 11.26 5.61
CA GLU A 82 11.36 12.34 4.96
C GLU A 82 12.13 11.88 3.72
N ARG A 83 12.82 10.73 3.81
CA ARG A 83 13.48 10.11 2.64
C ARG A 83 12.48 9.78 1.53
N THR A 84 11.35 9.19 1.90
CA THR A 84 10.27 8.87 0.95
C THR A 84 9.72 10.14 0.29
N HIS A 85 9.33 11.13 1.09
CA HIS A 85 8.71 12.36 0.59
C HIS A 85 9.67 13.25 -0.21
N ARG A 86 10.99 13.19 0.04
CA ARG A 86 11.99 13.93 -0.75
C ARG A 86 11.94 13.57 -2.23
N ARG A 87 11.56 12.32 -2.56
CA ARG A 87 11.45 11.85 -3.95
C ARG A 87 10.10 12.19 -4.61
N ILE A 88 9.11 12.64 -3.84
CA ILE A 88 7.77 12.98 -4.35
C ILE A 88 7.74 14.47 -4.62
N HIS A 89 8.13 14.84 -5.84
CA HIS A 89 8.08 16.20 -6.36
C HIS A 89 7.92 16.13 -7.87
N GLY A 90 7.31 17.16 -8.45
CA GLY A 90 7.01 17.14 -9.87
C GLY A 90 6.24 18.38 -10.28
N THR A 91 5.61 18.28 -11.45
CA THR A 91 4.68 19.30 -11.96
C THR A 91 3.35 18.63 -12.19
N ASP A 92 2.27 19.18 -11.65
CA ASP A 92 0.93 18.63 -11.86
C ASP A 92 0.42 18.89 -13.29
N ARG A 93 -0.77 18.37 -13.59
CA ARG A 93 -1.38 18.50 -14.93
C ARG A 93 -1.73 19.94 -15.30
N GLU A 94 -1.89 20.81 -14.31
CA GLU A 94 -2.14 22.23 -14.49
C GLU A 94 -0.84 23.04 -14.63
N GLY A 95 0.33 22.39 -14.59
CA GLY A 95 1.64 23.03 -14.72
C GLY A 95 2.20 23.60 -13.41
N ARG A 96 1.61 23.27 -12.25
CA ARG A 96 2.06 23.74 -10.93
C ARG A 96 3.13 22.82 -10.39
N SER A 97 4.27 23.37 -9.99
CA SER A 97 5.30 22.62 -9.29
C SER A 97 4.81 22.20 -7.91
N PHE A 98 5.02 20.95 -7.53
CA PHE A 98 4.63 20.44 -6.22
C PHE A 98 5.77 19.65 -5.56
N THR A 99 5.73 19.57 -4.23
CA THR A 99 6.64 18.72 -3.44
C THR A 99 5.95 18.23 -2.18
N ALA A 100 6.11 16.96 -1.85
CA ALA A 100 5.61 16.39 -0.60
C ALA A 100 6.35 16.91 0.65
N LEU A 101 7.45 17.64 0.47
CA LEU A 101 8.16 18.31 1.56
C LEU A 101 7.55 19.67 1.93
N GLU A 102 6.55 20.17 1.18
CA GLU A 102 5.87 21.44 1.47
C GLU A 102 5.32 21.42 2.93
N PRO A 103 5.78 22.34 3.81
CA PRO A 103 5.41 22.30 5.22
C PRO A 103 3.89 22.37 5.45
N ALA A 104 3.18 23.21 4.71
CA ALA A 104 1.73 23.34 4.82
C ALA A 104 0.98 22.04 4.51
N VAL A 105 1.44 21.29 3.49
CA VAL A 105 0.86 19.98 3.11
C VAL A 105 1.11 18.95 4.22
N ARG A 106 2.33 18.89 4.75
CA ARG A 106 2.67 17.98 5.85
C ARG A 106 1.82 18.26 7.10
N VAL A 107 1.63 19.54 7.44
CA VAL A 107 0.76 19.96 8.55
C VAL A 107 -0.69 19.57 8.29
N TRP A 108 -1.21 19.76 7.07
CA TRP A 108 -2.55 19.30 6.69
C TRP A 108 -2.74 17.79 6.90
N VAL A 109 -1.78 16.97 6.42
CA VAL A 109 -1.81 15.50 6.61
C VAL A 109 -1.79 15.13 8.09
N LEU A 110 -0.98 15.80 8.91
CA LEU A 110 -0.92 15.53 10.36
C LEU A 110 -2.20 15.98 11.09
N VAL A 111 -2.71 17.18 10.81
CA VAL A 111 -3.92 17.70 11.47
C VAL A 111 -5.15 16.88 11.11
N THR A 112 -5.25 16.38 9.88
CA THR A 112 -6.34 15.46 9.49
C THR A 112 -6.31 14.11 10.23
N LEU A 113 -5.12 13.63 10.64
CA LEU A 113 -5.01 12.47 11.53
C LEU A 113 -5.59 12.78 12.92
N TYR A 114 -5.26 13.95 13.48
CA TYR A 114 -5.84 14.42 14.73
C TYR A 114 -7.37 14.57 14.64
N GLU A 115 -7.84 15.26 13.62
CA GLU A 115 -9.28 15.50 13.41
C GLU A 115 -10.05 14.19 13.19
N SER A 116 -9.42 13.15 12.63
CA SER A 116 -10.03 11.82 12.52
C SER A 116 -10.30 11.16 13.86
N MET A 117 -9.45 11.37 14.85
CA MET A 117 -9.68 10.86 16.21
C MET A 117 -10.86 11.56 16.89
N THR A 118 -10.93 12.89 16.78
CA THR A 118 -12.02 13.68 17.37
C THR A 118 -13.34 13.40 16.68
N ALA A 119 -13.36 13.32 15.34
CA ALA A 119 -14.56 13.00 14.58
C ALA A 119 -15.08 11.59 14.87
N MET A 120 -14.20 10.60 15.03
CA MET A 120 -14.65 9.26 15.44
C MET A 120 -15.42 9.32 16.77
N ALA A 121 -14.96 10.13 17.72
CA ALA A 121 -15.56 10.27 19.04
C ALA A 121 -16.93 10.94 18.94
N GLU A 122 -17.01 12.03 18.18
CA GLU A 122 -18.23 12.79 17.90
C GLU A 122 -19.29 11.95 17.17
N LEU A 123 -18.92 11.32 16.04
CA LEU A 123 -19.82 10.49 15.23
C LEU A 123 -20.36 9.29 16.03
N SER A 124 -19.56 8.78 16.97
CA SER A 124 -19.96 7.68 17.87
C SER A 124 -20.81 8.12 19.06
N GLY A 125 -21.17 9.41 19.15
CA GLY A 125 -21.98 9.96 20.24
C GLY A 125 -21.27 9.97 21.60
N ALA A 126 -19.93 10.02 21.60
CA ALA A 126 -19.12 10.32 22.79
C ALA A 126 -18.08 11.37 22.41
N PRO A 127 -18.51 12.63 22.21
CA PRO A 127 -17.55 13.70 22.01
C PRO A 127 -16.60 13.77 23.22
N LEU A 128 -15.33 14.04 22.93
CA LEU A 128 -14.32 14.26 23.97
C LEU A 128 -14.65 15.56 24.72
N SER A 129 -14.48 15.56 26.04
CA SER A 129 -14.59 16.80 26.82
C SER A 129 -13.52 17.82 26.37
N PRO A 130 -13.69 19.12 26.64
CA PRO A 130 -12.66 20.12 26.33
C PRO A 130 -11.28 19.73 26.88
N ALA A 131 -11.20 19.33 28.16
CA ALA A 131 -9.95 18.88 28.77
C ALA A 131 -9.34 17.64 28.09
N GLN A 132 -10.17 16.69 27.63
CA GLN A 132 -9.70 15.53 26.87
C GLN A 132 -9.18 15.93 25.48
N ARG A 133 -9.81 16.90 24.81
CA ARG A 133 -9.33 17.44 23.53
C ARG A 133 -8.00 18.15 23.71
N ASP A 134 -7.86 18.96 24.76
CA ASP A 134 -6.61 19.66 25.07
C ASP A 134 -5.48 18.67 25.37
N GLN A 135 -5.76 17.62 26.17
CA GLN A 135 -4.79 16.55 26.42
C GLN A 135 -4.40 15.82 25.12
N LEU A 136 -5.37 15.41 24.32
CA LEU A 136 -5.11 14.72 23.05
C LEU A 136 -4.29 15.59 22.10
N TYR A 137 -4.58 16.89 22.06
CA TYR A 137 -3.89 17.84 21.20
C TYR A 137 -2.45 18.07 21.67
N ALA A 138 -2.22 18.21 22.98
CA ALA A 138 -0.88 18.32 23.53
C ALA A 138 -0.03 17.06 23.24
N GLU A 139 -0.62 15.86 23.39
CA GLU A 139 0.04 14.60 23.02
C GLU A 139 0.36 14.53 21.51
N PHE A 140 -0.56 14.98 20.65
CA PHE A 140 -0.36 15.07 19.22
C PHE A 140 0.73 16.08 18.83
N ARG A 141 0.72 17.29 19.41
CA ARG A 141 1.72 18.33 19.16
C ARG A 141 3.12 17.88 19.57
N SER A 142 3.25 17.20 20.73
CA SER A 142 4.52 16.63 21.17
C SER A 142 5.15 15.65 20.16
N VAL A 143 4.34 14.94 19.37
CA VAL A 143 4.82 14.08 18.28
C VAL A 143 5.16 14.90 17.04
N CYS A 144 4.32 15.89 16.71
CA CYS A 144 4.53 16.76 15.55
C CYS A 144 5.79 17.62 15.66
N ASP A 145 6.18 18.02 16.87
CA ASP A 145 7.39 18.83 17.11
C ASP A 145 8.67 18.10 16.68
N ALA A 146 8.67 16.76 16.67
CA ALA A 146 9.79 15.96 16.19
C ALA A 146 10.02 16.07 14.67
N PHE A 147 9.02 16.51 13.89
CA PHE A 147 9.15 16.71 12.45
C PHE A 147 9.85 18.03 12.07
N GLY A 148 10.15 18.90 13.04
CA GLY A 148 10.79 20.20 12.78
C GLY A 148 9.97 21.15 11.89
N LEU A 149 8.64 20.98 11.86
CA LEU A 149 7.75 21.81 11.05
C LEU A 149 7.48 23.16 11.75
N PRO A 150 7.29 24.27 11.00
CA PRO A 150 6.99 25.57 11.57
C PRO A 150 5.73 25.53 12.44
N ALA A 151 5.84 26.01 13.69
CA ALA A 151 4.78 25.90 14.69
C ALA A 151 3.54 26.73 14.32
N GLU A 152 3.74 27.86 13.63
CA GLU A 152 2.71 28.80 13.18
C GLU A 152 1.72 28.20 12.16
N LEU A 153 2.12 27.12 11.48
CA LEU A 153 1.24 26.42 10.54
C LEU A 153 0.21 25.53 11.26
N PHE A 154 0.51 25.12 12.49
CA PHE A 154 -0.42 24.32 13.28
C PHE A 154 -1.49 25.19 13.95
N PRO A 155 -2.70 24.65 14.17
CA PRO A 155 -3.67 25.28 15.06
C PRO A 155 -3.03 25.58 16.44
N PRO A 156 -3.23 26.76 17.05
CA PRO A 156 -2.63 27.05 18.35
C PRO A 156 -3.18 26.14 19.46
N THR A 157 -4.47 25.82 19.42
CA THR A 157 -5.16 25.00 20.42
C THR A 157 -6.05 23.93 19.78
N ALA A 158 -6.50 22.97 20.61
CA ALA A 158 -7.48 21.97 20.20
C ALA A 158 -8.81 22.59 19.73
N ALA A 159 -9.17 23.77 20.26
CA ALA A 159 -10.38 24.49 19.91
C ALA A 159 -10.29 25.18 18.53
N ASP A 160 -9.07 25.44 18.04
CA ASP A 160 -8.83 26.10 16.75
C ASP A 160 -8.86 25.11 15.57
N VAL A 161 -8.75 23.81 15.84
CA VAL A 161 -8.72 22.75 14.80
C VAL A 161 -9.96 22.81 13.88
N PRO A 162 -11.21 22.93 14.37
CA PRO A 162 -12.37 23.03 13.48
C PRO A 162 -12.31 24.23 12.53
N ALA A 163 -11.85 25.39 13.00
CA ALA A 163 -11.71 26.59 12.19
C ALA A 163 -10.59 26.44 11.15
N TYR A 164 -9.46 25.84 11.53
CA TYR A 164 -8.38 25.48 10.60
C TYR A 164 -8.88 24.55 9.49
N MET A 165 -9.65 23.52 9.85
CA MET A 165 -10.22 22.56 8.91
C MET A 165 -11.19 23.24 7.94
N ASP A 166 -12.13 24.04 8.43
CA ASP A 166 -13.08 24.77 7.58
C ASP A 166 -12.35 25.71 6.60
N ARG A 167 -11.38 26.50 7.10
CA ARG A 167 -10.56 27.39 6.28
C ARG A 167 -9.80 26.63 5.18
N THR A 168 -9.06 25.59 5.55
CA THR A 168 -8.29 24.79 4.57
C THR A 168 -9.20 24.16 3.53
N VAL A 169 -10.36 23.64 3.98
CA VAL A 169 -11.38 23.07 3.11
C VAL A 169 -11.98 24.11 2.18
N ARG A 170 -12.07 25.39 2.54
CA ARG A 170 -12.66 26.47 1.71
C ARG A 170 -11.67 27.18 0.80
N GLU A 171 -10.40 27.27 1.21
CA GLU A 171 -9.40 28.08 0.51
C GLU A 171 -8.44 27.21 -0.32
N ARG A 172 -8.07 26.01 0.16
CA ARG A 172 -6.97 25.23 -0.44
C ARG A 172 -7.43 23.98 -1.18
N LEU A 173 -8.38 23.24 -0.63
CA LEU A 173 -8.76 21.95 -1.22
C LEU A 173 -9.44 22.10 -2.60
N GLU A 174 -9.19 21.17 -3.50
CA GLU A 174 -9.82 21.09 -4.82
C GLU A 174 -10.62 19.79 -4.94
N TYR A 175 -11.56 19.76 -5.88
CA TYR A 175 -12.24 18.51 -6.21
C TYR A 175 -11.39 17.70 -7.19
N THR A 176 -10.28 17.18 -6.67
CA THR A 176 -9.26 16.48 -7.45
C THR A 176 -9.80 15.15 -8.00
N GLU A 177 -9.19 14.68 -9.10
CA GLU A 177 -9.47 13.34 -9.65
C GLU A 177 -9.23 12.25 -8.60
N ALA A 178 -8.16 12.38 -7.80
CA ALA A 178 -7.87 11.45 -6.72
C ALA A 178 -8.99 11.40 -5.67
N ALA A 179 -9.53 12.55 -5.25
CA ALA A 179 -10.65 12.59 -4.31
C ALA A 179 -11.93 11.99 -4.92
N HIS A 180 -12.19 12.26 -6.20
CA HIS A 180 -13.30 11.68 -6.95
C HIS A 180 -13.19 10.15 -7.03
N ASP A 181 -12.03 9.65 -7.45
CA ASP A 181 -11.73 8.23 -7.58
C ASP A 181 -11.92 7.50 -6.25
N LEU A 182 -11.38 8.05 -5.15
CA LEU A 182 -11.54 7.47 -3.81
C LEU A 182 -13.01 7.40 -3.35
N LEU A 183 -13.84 8.35 -3.78
CA LEU A 183 -15.25 8.42 -3.41
C LEU A 183 -16.13 7.50 -4.25
N PHE A 184 -15.92 7.48 -5.57
CA PHE A 184 -16.91 6.93 -6.51
C PHE A 184 -16.41 5.76 -7.35
N GLU A 185 -15.14 5.72 -7.76
CA GLU A 185 -14.68 4.75 -8.75
C GLU A 185 -13.88 3.61 -8.13
N MET A 186 -12.91 3.94 -7.29
CA MET A 186 -11.96 2.99 -6.73
C MET A 186 -12.64 1.85 -5.97
N LEU A 187 -13.71 2.15 -5.22
CA LEU A 187 -14.46 1.11 -4.50
C LEU A 187 -15.26 0.20 -5.42
N ARG A 188 -15.71 0.70 -6.58
CA ARG A 188 -16.43 -0.11 -7.57
C ARG A 188 -15.50 -1.05 -8.29
N GLN A 189 -14.23 -0.72 -8.42
CA GLN A 189 -13.21 -1.53 -9.10
C GLN A 189 -12.35 -2.37 -8.14
N ALA A 190 -12.39 -2.09 -6.84
CA ALA A 190 -11.51 -2.68 -5.85
C ALA A 190 -11.44 -4.23 -5.91
N PRO A 191 -10.24 -4.83 -5.86
CA PRO A 191 -10.07 -6.28 -5.78
C PRO A 191 -10.60 -6.82 -4.45
N ALA A 192 -10.87 -8.13 -4.39
CA ALA A 192 -11.38 -8.75 -3.18
C ALA A 192 -10.38 -8.55 -2.02
N PRO A 193 -10.82 -8.04 -0.84
CA PRO A 193 -9.95 -7.95 0.32
C PRO A 193 -9.36 -9.32 0.65
N ARG A 194 -8.03 -9.41 0.85
CA ARG A 194 -7.36 -10.69 1.17
C ARG A 194 -7.97 -11.40 2.39
N ARG A 195 -8.50 -10.62 3.34
CA ARG A 195 -9.20 -11.10 4.56
C ARG A 195 -10.51 -11.84 4.28
N LEU A 196 -11.07 -11.73 3.08
CA LEU A 196 -12.32 -12.39 2.71
C LEU A 196 -12.16 -13.91 2.56
N GLY A 197 -10.93 -14.39 2.35
CA GLY A 197 -10.59 -15.83 2.38
C GLY A 197 -11.50 -16.67 1.49
N ARG A 198 -12.22 -17.64 2.08
CA ARG A 198 -13.12 -18.54 1.35
C ARG A 198 -14.34 -17.86 0.72
N LEU A 199 -14.68 -16.64 1.13
CA LEU A 199 -15.80 -15.87 0.59
C LEU A 199 -15.40 -15.03 -0.64
N ARG A 200 -14.15 -15.10 -1.11
CA ARG A 200 -13.67 -14.40 -2.32
C ARG A 200 -14.58 -14.57 -3.56
N PRO A 201 -15.14 -15.76 -3.85
CA PRO A 201 -16.04 -15.92 -5.01
C PRO A 201 -17.31 -15.07 -4.96
N ALA A 202 -17.76 -14.65 -3.77
CA ALA A 202 -18.91 -13.77 -3.61
C ALA A 202 -18.59 -12.28 -3.83
N TRP A 203 -17.30 -11.93 -3.96
CA TRP A 203 -16.87 -10.53 -4.07
C TRP A 203 -17.51 -9.75 -5.22
N PRO A 204 -17.64 -10.28 -6.46
CA PRO A 204 -18.27 -9.53 -7.55
C PRO A 204 -19.69 -9.07 -7.23
N LEU A 205 -20.44 -9.84 -6.43
CA LEU A 205 -21.79 -9.51 -5.99
C LEU A 205 -21.79 -8.55 -4.79
N LEU A 206 -20.88 -8.74 -3.84
CA LEU A 206 -20.79 -7.91 -2.63
C LEU A 206 -20.19 -6.52 -2.88
N ARG A 207 -19.22 -6.42 -3.79
CA ARG A 207 -18.48 -5.20 -4.12
C ARG A 207 -19.36 -3.99 -4.42
N PRO A 208 -20.37 -4.03 -5.32
CA PRO A 208 -21.19 -2.85 -5.61
C PRO A 208 -22.00 -2.39 -4.39
N VAL A 209 -22.43 -3.32 -3.54
CA VAL A 209 -23.16 -3.00 -2.29
C VAL A 209 -22.22 -2.35 -1.30
N ILE A 210 -21.05 -2.94 -1.06
CA ILE A 210 -20.02 -2.41 -0.16
C ILE A 210 -19.54 -1.04 -0.63
N ALA A 211 -19.28 -0.87 -1.94
CA ALA A 211 -18.89 0.40 -2.53
C ALA A 211 -19.94 1.48 -2.23
N ARG A 212 -21.22 1.21 -2.52
CA ARG A 212 -22.30 2.16 -2.25
C ARG A 212 -22.46 2.47 -0.76
N MET A 213 -22.28 1.48 0.12
CA MET A 213 -22.30 1.69 1.56
C MET A 213 -21.13 2.56 2.04
N LEU A 214 -19.91 2.28 1.59
CA LEU A 214 -18.70 3.04 1.97
C LEU A 214 -18.74 4.47 1.41
N THR A 215 -19.17 4.66 0.16
CA THR A 215 -19.39 6.00 -0.41
C THR A 215 -20.45 6.75 0.40
N ALA A 216 -21.60 6.12 0.70
CA ALA A 216 -22.65 6.76 1.50
C ALA A 216 -22.18 7.11 2.92
N LEU A 217 -21.45 6.21 3.58
CA LEU A 217 -20.85 6.46 4.89
C LEU A 217 -19.88 7.64 4.84
N THR A 218 -18.95 7.62 3.87
CA THR A 218 -17.95 8.67 3.70
C THR A 218 -18.60 10.02 3.42
N LEU A 219 -19.57 10.08 2.51
CA LEU A 219 -20.34 11.30 2.24
C LEU A 219 -21.17 11.78 3.44
N ALA A 220 -21.57 10.89 4.36
CA ALA A 220 -22.24 11.32 5.59
C ALA A 220 -21.27 11.87 6.63
N ASP A 221 -20.04 11.36 6.66
CA ASP A 221 -19.02 11.65 7.67
C ASP A 221 -18.06 12.78 7.26
N LEU A 222 -18.04 13.19 5.99
CA LEU A 222 -17.24 14.32 5.52
C LEU A 222 -17.68 15.64 6.19
N PRO A 223 -16.73 16.54 6.50
CA PRO A 223 -17.01 17.84 7.09
C PRO A 223 -18.09 18.61 6.32
N PRO A 224 -19.01 19.32 7.00
CA PRO A 224 -20.04 20.12 6.34
C PRO A 224 -19.46 21.09 5.29
N ALA A 225 -18.37 21.77 5.62
CA ALA A 225 -17.65 22.69 4.73
C ALA A 225 -17.24 22.03 3.39
N PHE A 226 -16.78 20.77 3.46
CA PHE A 226 -16.33 20.02 2.28
C PHE A 226 -17.51 19.69 1.38
N ARG A 227 -18.62 19.28 2.00
CA ARG A 227 -19.85 18.94 1.30
C ARG A 227 -20.49 20.15 0.65
N GLU A 228 -20.49 21.29 1.35
CA GLU A 228 -20.98 22.57 0.84
C GLU A 228 -20.12 23.07 -0.33
N ARG A 229 -18.79 23.09 -0.18
CA ARG A 229 -17.86 23.58 -1.22
C ARG A 229 -18.00 22.80 -2.52
N PHE A 230 -18.11 21.48 -2.44
CA PHE A 230 -18.13 20.60 -3.62
C PHE A 230 -19.52 20.09 -4.01
N GLY A 231 -20.60 20.68 -3.45
CA GLY A 231 -21.98 20.33 -3.81
C GLY A 231 -22.39 18.89 -3.48
N LEU A 232 -21.73 18.25 -2.52
CA LEU A 232 -21.97 16.86 -2.16
C LEU A 232 -23.17 16.73 -1.22
N ARG A 233 -24.21 16.01 -1.63
CA ARG A 233 -25.45 15.86 -0.85
C ARG A 233 -25.37 14.71 0.14
N ARG A 234 -25.63 15.01 1.42
CA ARG A 234 -25.86 13.99 2.45
C ARG A 234 -27.31 13.51 2.40
N SER A 235 -27.52 12.25 2.02
CA SER A 235 -28.86 11.65 2.01
C SER A 235 -29.29 11.22 3.42
N ARG A 236 -30.61 11.13 3.66
CA ARG A 236 -31.16 10.64 4.93
C ARG A 236 -30.71 9.20 5.21
N GLY A 237 -30.67 8.35 4.19
CA GLY A 237 -30.19 6.97 4.30
C GLY A 237 -28.71 6.90 4.69
N ALA A 238 -27.86 7.76 4.11
CA ALA A 238 -26.45 7.86 4.47
C ALA A 238 -26.27 8.33 5.92
N ALA A 239 -27.08 9.28 6.39
CA ALA A 239 -27.05 9.72 7.79
C ALA A 239 -27.43 8.62 8.78
N VAL A 240 -28.47 7.83 8.48
CA VAL A 240 -28.87 6.67 9.29
C VAL A 240 -27.79 5.59 9.27
N LEU A 241 -27.17 5.33 8.12
CA LEU A 241 -26.06 4.37 7.98
C LEU A 241 -24.87 4.78 8.86
N SER A 242 -24.42 6.03 8.76
CA SER A 242 -23.34 6.59 9.58
C SER A 242 -23.65 6.45 11.07
N TRP A 243 -24.84 6.91 11.49
CA TRP A 243 -25.29 6.79 12.88
C TRP A 243 -25.25 5.34 13.37
N THR A 244 -25.77 4.40 12.56
CA THR A 244 -25.86 2.98 12.90
C THR A 244 -24.47 2.35 13.03
N LEU A 245 -23.58 2.62 12.09
CA LEU A 245 -22.23 2.04 12.09
C LEU A 245 -21.37 2.59 13.22
N HIS A 246 -21.39 3.90 13.47
CA HIS A 246 -20.58 4.51 14.53
C HIS A 246 -21.11 4.20 15.93
N ARG A 247 -22.40 4.41 16.19
CA ARG A 247 -22.98 4.17 17.52
C ARG A 247 -23.17 2.68 17.80
N GLY A 248 -23.62 1.90 16.81
CA GLY A 248 -23.69 0.44 16.91
C GLY A 248 -22.30 -0.17 17.08
N GLY A 249 -21.33 0.30 16.28
CA GLY A 249 -19.92 -0.10 16.41
C GLY A 249 -19.37 0.17 17.81
N ARG A 250 -19.61 1.37 18.37
CA ARG A 250 -19.25 1.69 19.77
C ARG A 250 -19.94 0.75 20.76
N HIS A 251 -21.25 0.55 20.63
CA HIS A 251 -22.03 -0.28 21.55
C HIS A 251 -21.53 -1.73 21.60
N VAL A 252 -21.16 -2.29 20.45
CA VAL A 252 -20.51 -3.60 20.35
C VAL A 252 -19.12 -3.54 21.00
N MET A 253 -18.30 -2.56 20.64
CA MET A 253 -16.92 -2.45 21.15
C MET A 253 -16.86 -2.28 22.67
N THR A 254 -17.80 -1.56 23.30
CA THR A 254 -17.83 -1.40 24.76
C THR A 254 -18.13 -2.70 25.52
N ARG A 255 -18.64 -3.73 24.83
CA ARG A 255 -18.94 -5.06 25.42
C ARG A 255 -17.86 -6.10 25.14
N LEU A 256 -16.94 -5.80 24.23
CA LEU A 256 -15.86 -6.73 23.88
C LEU A 256 -14.68 -6.58 24.84
N PRO A 257 -13.92 -7.65 25.12
CA PRO A 257 -12.67 -7.56 25.86
C PRO A 257 -11.65 -6.67 25.15
N ASP A 258 -10.75 -6.02 25.90
CA ASP A 258 -9.79 -5.03 25.37
C ASP A 258 -8.91 -5.58 24.23
N ARG A 259 -8.58 -6.87 24.23
CA ARG A 259 -7.85 -7.56 23.15
C ARG A 259 -8.54 -7.51 21.78
N LEU A 260 -9.87 -7.37 21.75
CA LEU A 260 -10.67 -7.25 20.52
C LEU A 260 -10.98 -5.79 20.19
N ARG A 261 -11.01 -4.90 21.19
CA ARG A 261 -11.28 -3.47 21.03
C ARG A 261 -10.09 -2.72 20.44
N TYR A 262 -8.92 -2.98 21.01
CA TYR A 262 -7.68 -2.34 20.63
C TYR A 262 -6.85 -3.27 19.76
N ARG A 263 -6.19 -2.72 18.75
CA ARG A 263 -5.21 -3.44 17.95
C ARG A 263 -4.00 -3.71 18.87
N ARG A 264 -3.58 -4.97 18.98
CA ARG A 264 -2.52 -5.39 19.92
C ARG A 264 -1.23 -4.61 19.63
N ARG A 265 -0.53 -4.19 20.70
CA ARG A 265 0.85 -3.70 20.66
C ARG A 265 1.69 -4.76 19.93
N MET A 266 2.41 -4.37 18.87
CA MET A 266 3.65 -5.08 18.55
C MET A 266 4.63 -4.60 19.61
N THR A 267 4.80 -5.37 20.67
CA THR A 267 6.12 -5.39 21.32
C THR A 267 7.04 -5.93 20.24
N GLY A 268 8.06 -5.15 19.86
CA GLY A 268 9.19 -5.71 19.12
C GLY A 268 9.69 -6.94 19.88
N ASP A 269 10.04 -7.97 19.13
CA ASP A 269 10.75 -9.16 19.57
C ASP A 269 10.15 -9.90 20.76
N ASP A 270 9.24 -10.84 20.49
CA ASP A 270 8.88 -11.90 21.42
C ASP A 270 9.68 -13.16 21.02
N PRO A 271 10.91 -13.38 21.55
CA PRO A 271 11.79 -14.48 21.15
C PRO A 271 11.13 -15.87 21.34
N ALA A 272 10.14 -15.95 22.25
CA ALA A 272 9.35 -17.16 22.48
C ALA A 272 8.52 -17.61 21.26
N ARG A 273 8.22 -16.72 20.30
CA ARG A 273 7.53 -17.10 19.04
C ARG A 273 8.47 -17.64 17.97
N GLN A 274 9.75 -17.24 18.00
CA GLN A 274 10.78 -17.79 17.10
C GLN A 274 11.15 -19.21 17.51
N GLU A 275 11.31 -19.47 18.81
CA GLU A 275 11.58 -20.82 19.32
C GLU A 275 10.38 -21.76 19.15
N ALA A 276 9.15 -21.28 19.36
CA ALA A 276 7.94 -22.10 19.17
C ALA A 276 7.68 -22.46 17.69
N ALA A 277 8.13 -21.63 16.74
CA ALA A 277 8.07 -21.93 15.32
C ALA A 277 9.18 -22.90 14.88
N ALA A 278 10.34 -22.88 15.52
CA ALA A 278 11.45 -23.79 15.28
C ALA A 278 11.21 -25.21 15.87
N ALA A 279 10.45 -25.31 16.97
CA ALA A 279 10.23 -26.58 17.67
C ALA A 279 9.16 -27.50 17.05
N ASP A 280 8.27 -26.98 16.19
CA ASP A 280 7.15 -27.76 15.59
C ASP A 280 7.52 -28.40 14.23
N HIS A 281 8.79 -28.38 13.82
CA HIS A 281 9.27 -28.99 12.57
C HIS A 281 9.97 -30.35 12.76
N GLY A 282 10.01 -30.85 13.99
CA GLY A 282 10.39 -32.23 14.27
C GLY A 282 9.16 -33.12 14.39
N THR A 283 9.06 -34.15 13.56
CA THR A 283 8.18 -35.34 13.69
C THR A 283 6.76 -35.24 13.11
N ARG A 284 6.60 -35.66 11.84
CA ARG A 284 5.56 -36.63 11.42
C ARG A 284 5.85 -37.18 10.03
N GLY A 285 6.19 -38.47 9.98
CA GLY A 285 6.46 -39.23 8.76
C GLY A 285 5.21 -39.77 8.06
N THR A 286 5.36 -39.87 6.73
CA THR A 286 4.93 -40.92 5.79
C THR A 286 3.59 -41.66 5.97
N GLY A 287 2.80 -41.68 4.88
CA GLY A 287 1.94 -42.82 4.53
C GLY A 287 0.61 -42.43 3.90
N GLY A 288 0.46 -42.58 2.57
CA GLY A 288 -0.84 -42.43 1.91
C GLY A 288 -0.76 -42.45 0.38
N THR A 289 -0.81 -43.64 -0.21
CA THR A 289 -1.02 -43.85 -1.65
C THR A 289 -2.45 -43.46 -2.03
N ALA A 290 -2.62 -42.53 -2.98
CA ALA A 290 -3.92 -42.16 -3.52
C ALA A 290 -3.95 -42.27 -5.06
N ARG A 291 -4.98 -42.97 -5.53
CA ARG A 291 -5.24 -43.43 -6.90
C ARG A 291 -5.32 -42.28 -7.93
N ALA A 292 -4.78 -42.55 -9.11
CA ALA A 292 -4.87 -41.71 -10.30
C ALA A 292 -6.32 -41.61 -10.81
N GLY A 293 -6.91 -40.41 -10.67
CA GLY A 293 -8.16 -40.01 -11.31
C GLY A 293 -7.88 -39.31 -12.64
N TRP A 294 -8.57 -39.74 -13.69
CA TRP A 294 -8.44 -39.25 -15.07
C TRP A 294 -8.75 -37.75 -15.17
N MET A 295 -7.78 -36.92 -15.57
CA MET A 295 -7.95 -35.50 -15.88
C MET A 295 -8.24 -35.31 -17.38
N PRO A 296 -9.21 -34.47 -17.79
CA PRO A 296 -9.38 -34.11 -19.19
C PRO A 296 -8.17 -33.28 -19.65
N ARG A 297 -7.59 -33.65 -20.80
CA ARG A 297 -6.50 -32.88 -21.43
C ARG A 297 -6.96 -31.44 -21.71
N PRO A 298 -6.20 -30.39 -21.32
CA PRO A 298 -6.52 -29.03 -21.73
C PRO A 298 -6.37 -28.90 -23.25
N ARG A 299 -7.32 -28.20 -23.88
CA ARG A 299 -7.25 -27.87 -25.31
C ARG A 299 -5.98 -27.06 -25.55
N ARG A 300 -5.14 -27.51 -26.49
CA ARG A 300 -3.96 -26.76 -26.96
C ARG A 300 -4.42 -25.40 -27.49
N SER A 301 -4.14 -24.34 -26.74
CA SER A 301 -4.14 -22.98 -27.25
C SER A 301 -2.94 -22.82 -28.20
N ASP A 302 -3.11 -22.01 -29.24
CA ASP A 302 -2.02 -21.66 -30.14
C ASP A 302 -0.89 -20.95 -29.36
N PRO A 303 0.38 -21.40 -29.44
CA PRO A 303 1.49 -20.84 -28.67
C PRO A 303 1.66 -19.33 -28.81
N GLY A 304 1.35 -18.77 -29.99
CA GLY A 304 1.43 -17.33 -30.24
C GLY A 304 0.39 -16.53 -29.44
N THR A 305 -0.87 -17.01 -29.41
CA THR A 305 -1.95 -16.39 -28.63
C THR A 305 -1.71 -16.50 -27.13
N ALA A 306 -1.15 -17.64 -26.67
CA ALA A 306 -0.80 -17.83 -25.26
C ALA A 306 0.33 -16.89 -24.83
N ARG A 307 1.34 -16.66 -25.67
CA ARG A 307 2.44 -15.72 -25.38
C ARG A 307 1.95 -14.29 -25.26
N ARG A 308 1.15 -13.82 -26.23
CA ARG A 308 0.57 -12.47 -26.19
C ARG A 308 -0.23 -12.23 -24.90
N ALA A 309 -1.10 -13.17 -24.54
CA ALA A 309 -1.90 -13.08 -23.32
C ALA A 309 -1.03 -12.99 -22.04
N ARG A 310 0.11 -13.69 -21.99
CA ARG A 310 1.06 -13.58 -20.87
C ARG A 310 1.70 -12.20 -20.79
N VAL A 311 2.17 -11.65 -21.90
CA VAL A 311 2.77 -10.30 -21.96
C VAL A 311 1.75 -9.24 -21.53
N GLU A 312 0.51 -9.32 -22.03
CA GLU A 312 -0.55 -8.38 -21.61
C GLU A 312 -0.92 -8.53 -20.13
N THR A 313 -0.90 -9.76 -19.60
CA THR A 313 -1.14 -10.01 -18.17
C THR A 313 -0.03 -9.43 -17.32
N PHE A 314 1.23 -9.60 -17.73
CA PHE A 314 2.38 -9.01 -17.06
C PHE A 314 2.30 -7.49 -17.02
N PHE A 315 1.97 -6.86 -18.16
CA PHE A 315 1.77 -5.42 -18.22
C PHE A 315 0.74 -4.97 -17.19
N ARG A 316 -0.47 -5.53 -17.22
CA ARG A 316 -1.58 -5.07 -16.36
C ARG A 316 -1.40 -5.43 -14.88
N GLN A 317 -0.66 -6.49 -14.56
CA GLN A 317 -0.55 -7.00 -13.18
C GLN A 317 0.78 -6.63 -12.49
N VAL A 318 1.83 -6.35 -13.26
CA VAL A 318 3.18 -6.10 -12.74
C VAL A 318 3.74 -4.76 -13.16
N LEU A 319 3.55 -4.31 -14.40
CA LEU A 319 4.15 -3.05 -14.85
C LEU A 319 3.27 -1.86 -14.56
N ASP A 320 1.97 -1.94 -14.88
CA ASP A 320 0.98 -0.90 -14.62
C ASP A 320 0.65 -0.85 -13.11
N GLN A 321 1.53 -0.20 -12.35
CA GLN A 321 1.43 -0.07 -10.90
C GLN A 321 0.43 1.01 -10.49
N THR A 322 0.31 2.06 -11.30
CA THR A 322 -0.62 3.17 -11.09
C THR A 322 -2.06 2.79 -11.45
N GLY A 323 -2.25 1.83 -12.35
CA GLY A 323 -3.54 1.31 -12.79
C GLY A 323 -4.22 2.22 -13.81
N ASP A 324 -3.47 3.05 -14.54
CA ASP A 324 -3.99 4.00 -15.53
C ASP A 324 -3.99 3.43 -16.97
N GLY A 325 -3.49 2.21 -17.16
CA GLY A 325 -3.43 1.52 -18.44
C GLY A 325 -2.21 1.86 -19.30
N TYR A 326 -1.31 2.69 -18.79
CA TYR A 326 -0.05 3.05 -19.42
C TYR A 326 1.12 2.63 -18.53
N LEU A 327 2.31 2.58 -19.12
CA LEU A 327 3.55 2.43 -18.40
C LEU A 327 4.33 3.73 -18.51
N ALA A 328 4.64 4.34 -17.37
CA ALA A 328 5.38 5.58 -17.26
C ALA A 328 6.48 5.50 -16.18
N ALA A 329 7.30 6.54 -16.07
CA ALA A 329 8.31 6.67 -15.01
C ALA A 329 7.70 6.44 -13.60
N ALA A 330 6.48 6.94 -13.41
CA ALA A 330 5.63 6.78 -12.24
C ALA A 330 5.53 5.32 -11.76
N ASP A 331 5.30 4.38 -12.68
CA ASP A 331 5.10 2.98 -12.32
C ASP A 331 6.39 2.31 -11.83
N LEU A 332 7.50 2.56 -12.52
CA LEU A 332 8.80 1.99 -12.15
C LEU A 332 9.30 2.59 -10.83
N GLN A 333 9.06 3.88 -10.61
CA GLN A 333 9.31 4.52 -9.32
C GLN A 333 8.41 3.95 -8.22
N ALA A 334 7.15 3.63 -8.51
CA ALA A 334 6.27 2.98 -7.56
C ALA A 334 6.71 1.54 -7.23
N MET A 335 7.28 0.80 -8.19
CA MET A 335 7.92 -0.50 -7.94
C MET A 335 9.13 -0.34 -7.01
N ALA A 336 10.05 0.57 -7.34
CA ALA A 336 11.22 0.87 -6.51
C ALA A 336 10.79 1.28 -5.08
N HIS A 337 9.79 2.14 -4.98
CA HIS A 337 9.23 2.59 -3.71
C HIS A 337 8.68 1.42 -2.88
N ASN A 338 7.89 0.54 -3.50
CA ASN A 338 7.32 -0.63 -2.81
C ASN A 338 8.41 -1.58 -2.28
N VAL A 339 9.47 -1.80 -3.06
CA VAL A 339 10.63 -2.62 -2.66
C VAL A 339 11.35 -1.98 -1.48
N CYS A 340 11.68 -0.69 -1.59
CA CYS A 340 12.39 0.05 -0.53
C CYS A 340 11.56 0.14 0.76
N TRP A 341 10.24 0.31 0.64
CA TRP A 341 9.31 0.34 1.77
C TRP A 341 9.29 -1.00 2.52
N GLN A 342 9.39 -2.12 1.82
CA GLN A 342 9.37 -3.44 2.44
C GLN A 342 10.71 -3.81 3.11
N LEU A 343 11.82 -3.45 2.46
CA LEU A 343 13.18 -3.76 2.92
C LEU A 343 13.70 -2.78 3.99
N GLU A 344 13.02 -1.64 4.19
CA GLU A 344 13.44 -0.56 5.11
C GLU A 344 14.92 -0.12 4.88
N LEU A 345 15.34 -0.10 3.60
CA LEU A 345 16.74 0.10 3.21
C LEU A 345 17.34 1.42 3.71
N PRO A 346 18.66 1.45 3.97
CA PRO A 346 19.41 2.69 4.18
C PRO A 346 19.44 3.54 2.88
N GLU A 347 19.73 4.84 3.03
CA GLU A 347 19.58 5.83 1.96
C GLU A 347 20.43 5.53 0.70
N ASP A 348 21.65 5.07 0.91
CA ASP A 348 22.59 4.68 -0.16
C ASP A 348 22.07 3.50 -0.98
N ARG A 349 21.57 2.46 -0.32
CA ARG A 349 20.98 1.29 -1.01
C ARG A 349 19.65 1.63 -1.67
N GLU A 350 18.84 2.44 -1.03
CA GLU A 350 17.58 2.94 -1.59
C GLU A 350 17.82 3.70 -2.90
N ALA A 351 18.82 4.57 -2.94
CA ALA A 351 19.20 5.32 -4.15
C ALA A 351 19.60 4.39 -5.32
N LEU A 352 20.29 3.27 -5.04
CA LEU A 352 20.64 2.28 -6.05
C LEU A 352 19.39 1.59 -6.64
N VAL A 353 18.38 1.28 -5.81
CA VAL A 353 17.12 0.70 -6.28
C VAL A 353 16.44 1.65 -7.26
N TYR A 354 16.26 2.92 -6.86
CA TYR A 354 15.62 3.92 -7.72
C TYR A 354 16.40 4.13 -9.03
N ALA A 355 17.74 4.20 -8.98
CA ALA A 355 18.57 4.32 -10.18
C ALA A 355 18.41 3.11 -11.13
N GLY A 356 18.30 1.89 -10.57
CA GLY A 356 18.07 0.68 -11.37
C GLY A 356 16.72 0.67 -12.09
N PHE A 357 15.65 1.06 -11.39
CA PHE A 357 14.31 1.16 -11.98
C PHE A 357 14.18 2.32 -12.99
N ASP A 358 14.87 3.44 -12.78
CA ASP A 358 14.91 4.54 -13.76
C ASP A 358 15.66 4.13 -15.03
N ALA A 359 16.80 3.46 -14.90
CA ALA A 359 17.53 2.93 -16.06
C ALA A 359 16.67 1.96 -16.88
N TRP A 360 15.88 1.11 -16.20
CA TRP A 360 14.93 0.20 -16.86
C TRP A 360 13.84 0.97 -17.62
N TRP A 361 13.26 2.00 -16.99
CA TRP A 361 12.26 2.85 -17.62
C TRP A 361 12.80 3.52 -18.89
N GLN A 362 13.97 4.16 -18.83
CA GLN A 362 14.56 4.84 -19.99
C GLN A 362 14.75 3.90 -21.18
N GLN A 363 15.09 2.64 -20.92
CA GLN A 363 15.25 1.64 -21.96
C GLN A 363 13.92 1.17 -22.56
N ILE A 364 12.90 0.95 -21.73
CA ILE A 364 11.55 0.65 -22.20
C ILE A 364 11.06 1.79 -23.11
N ARG A 365 11.14 3.03 -22.63
CA ARG A 365 10.73 4.21 -23.40
C ARG A 365 11.45 4.29 -24.74
N THR A 366 12.79 4.21 -24.74
CA THR A 366 13.60 4.32 -25.97
C THR A 366 13.25 3.27 -27.03
N SER A 367 12.77 2.09 -26.62
CA SER A 367 12.50 0.98 -27.54
C SER A 367 11.02 0.80 -27.89
N MET A 368 10.09 1.35 -27.11
CA MET A 368 8.65 1.04 -27.23
C MET A 368 7.75 2.27 -27.35
N ASP A 369 8.18 3.45 -26.89
CA ASP A 369 7.42 4.71 -27.04
C ASP A 369 7.50 5.17 -28.50
N THR A 370 6.57 4.70 -29.33
CA THR A 370 6.64 4.88 -30.79
C THR A 370 6.01 6.19 -31.24
N ASP A 371 5.07 6.72 -30.46
CA ASP A 371 4.41 7.99 -30.75
C ASP A 371 5.07 9.19 -30.03
N GLY A 372 6.01 8.94 -29.12
CA GLY A 372 6.80 9.95 -28.44
C GLY A 372 6.00 10.71 -27.38
N ASP A 373 4.91 10.13 -26.88
CA ASP A 373 4.05 10.77 -25.90
C ASP A 373 4.59 10.65 -24.45
N GLY A 374 5.74 10.00 -24.28
CA GLY A 374 6.45 9.88 -23.02
C GLY A 374 5.91 8.79 -22.09
N ARG A 375 4.96 7.98 -22.55
CA ARG A 375 4.41 6.80 -21.88
C ARG A 375 4.38 5.63 -22.87
N VAL A 376 4.15 4.41 -22.38
CA VAL A 376 4.05 3.22 -23.24
C VAL A 376 2.70 2.58 -23.03
N SER A 377 1.89 2.56 -24.09
CA SER A 377 0.59 1.90 -24.08
C SER A 377 0.73 0.37 -24.04
N LEU A 378 -0.33 -0.33 -23.62
CA LEU A 378 -0.37 -1.79 -23.68
C LEU A 378 -0.08 -2.32 -25.10
N ALA A 379 -0.55 -1.62 -26.13
CA ALA A 379 -0.38 -2.02 -27.52
C ALA A 379 1.09 -1.91 -27.95
N GLU A 380 1.75 -0.80 -27.61
CA GLU A 380 3.17 -0.57 -27.86
C GLU A 380 4.04 -1.56 -27.11
N PHE A 381 3.78 -1.75 -25.81
CA PHE A 381 4.52 -2.72 -25.00
C PHE A 381 4.40 -4.14 -25.57
N THR A 382 3.18 -4.57 -25.88
CA THR A 382 2.94 -5.93 -26.40
C THR A 382 3.59 -6.12 -27.76
N THR A 383 3.50 -5.13 -28.65
CA THR A 383 4.10 -5.19 -29.98
C THR A 383 5.62 -5.17 -29.90
N GLY A 384 6.19 -4.28 -29.09
CA GLY A 384 7.62 -4.14 -28.88
C GLY A 384 8.25 -5.40 -28.26
N VAL A 385 7.64 -5.98 -27.23
CA VAL A 385 8.13 -7.22 -26.60
C VAL A 385 8.04 -8.41 -27.55
N LEU A 386 6.92 -8.58 -28.27
CA LEU A 386 6.78 -9.70 -29.20
C LEU A 386 7.75 -9.58 -30.38
N ALA A 387 7.84 -8.38 -30.99
CA ALA A 387 8.78 -8.14 -32.09
C ALA A 387 10.24 -8.27 -31.62
N GLY A 388 10.58 -7.74 -30.45
CA GLY A 388 11.92 -7.79 -29.87
C GLY A 388 12.38 -9.22 -29.57
N ILE A 389 11.53 -10.03 -28.91
CA ILE A 389 11.83 -11.43 -28.60
C ILE A 389 11.96 -12.29 -29.87
N ASP A 390 11.15 -12.03 -30.89
CA ASP A 390 11.18 -12.81 -32.13
C ASP A 390 12.35 -12.42 -33.05
N GLN A 391 12.86 -11.19 -32.95
CA GLN A 391 13.99 -10.68 -33.75
C GLN A 391 15.36 -10.89 -33.09
N ASP A 392 15.45 -10.72 -31.78
CA ASP A 392 16.70 -10.87 -31.01
C ASP A 392 16.43 -11.66 -29.72
N PRO A 393 16.90 -12.92 -29.62
CA PRO A 393 16.84 -13.69 -28.37
C PRO A 393 17.53 -12.97 -27.19
N ALA A 394 18.48 -12.06 -27.47
CA ALA A 394 19.15 -11.22 -26.48
C ALA A 394 18.39 -9.93 -26.13
N TYR A 395 17.19 -9.70 -26.68
CA TYR A 395 16.38 -8.52 -26.39
C TYR A 395 16.10 -8.35 -24.89
N LEU A 396 15.70 -9.44 -24.22
CA LEU A 396 15.48 -9.44 -22.77
C LEU A 396 16.78 -9.25 -21.99
N HIS A 397 17.91 -9.74 -22.50
CA HIS A 397 19.23 -9.58 -21.90
C HIS A 397 19.68 -8.12 -21.88
N LYS A 398 19.40 -7.37 -22.95
CA LYS A 398 19.81 -5.98 -23.04
C LYS A 398 18.97 -5.09 -22.13
N GLY A 399 17.71 -5.42 -21.85
CA GLY A 399 16.80 -4.51 -21.14
C GLY A 399 16.26 -4.92 -19.79
N LEU A 400 15.72 -6.12 -19.66
CA LEU A 400 15.13 -6.57 -18.41
C LEU A 400 16.21 -6.99 -17.40
N HIS A 401 17.34 -7.54 -17.86
CA HIS A 401 18.39 -8.06 -16.98
C HIS A 401 19.04 -7.00 -16.09
N PRO A 402 19.42 -5.80 -16.59
CA PRO A 402 19.95 -4.75 -15.72
C PRO A 402 19.01 -4.38 -14.57
N ALA A 403 17.70 -4.30 -14.84
CA ALA A 403 16.68 -4.00 -13.85
C ALA A 403 16.56 -5.10 -12.78
N LEU A 404 16.52 -6.36 -13.22
CA LEU A 404 16.46 -7.52 -12.33
C LEU A 404 17.72 -7.67 -11.48
N ARG A 405 18.90 -7.41 -12.04
CA ARG A 405 20.17 -7.41 -11.30
C ARG A 405 20.22 -6.29 -10.26
N ALA A 406 19.73 -5.09 -10.61
CA ALA A 406 19.63 -4.00 -9.65
C ALA A 406 18.65 -4.33 -8.50
N LEU A 407 17.52 -4.96 -8.80
CA LEU A 407 16.57 -5.44 -7.79
C LEU A 407 17.18 -6.53 -6.89
N PHE A 408 17.92 -7.48 -7.47
CA PHE A 408 18.61 -8.53 -6.73
C PHE A 408 19.59 -7.93 -5.72
N ARG A 409 20.50 -7.06 -6.18
CA ARG A 409 21.51 -6.41 -5.32
C ARG A 409 20.91 -5.53 -4.24
N ALA A 410 19.73 -4.97 -4.50
CA ALA A 410 19.00 -4.20 -3.50
C ALA A 410 18.41 -5.09 -2.39
N ALA A 411 17.99 -6.30 -2.76
CA ALA A 411 17.38 -7.26 -1.86
C ALA A 411 18.43 -8.09 -1.09
N ASP A 412 19.63 -8.24 -1.63
CA ASP A 412 20.81 -8.79 -0.96
C ASP A 412 21.32 -7.77 0.07
N THR A 413 20.66 -7.78 1.23
CA THR A 413 20.88 -6.83 2.32
C THR A 413 22.17 -7.11 3.06
N ASP A 414 22.58 -8.36 3.15
CA ASP A 414 23.83 -8.76 3.82
C ASP A 414 25.06 -8.73 2.90
N GLY A 415 24.86 -8.59 1.59
CA GLY A 415 25.94 -8.53 0.59
C GLY A 415 26.58 -9.89 0.37
N SER A 416 25.87 -10.98 0.66
CA SER A 416 26.36 -12.34 0.50
C SER A 416 26.53 -12.74 -0.97
N GLY A 417 25.88 -12.04 -1.89
CA GLY A 417 25.80 -12.39 -3.31
C GLY A 417 24.66 -13.36 -3.65
N TYR A 418 23.82 -13.70 -2.67
CA TYR A 418 22.72 -14.64 -2.77
C TYR A 418 21.49 -14.09 -2.04
N LEU A 419 20.28 -14.46 -2.46
CA LEU A 419 19.08 -14.20 -1.67
C LEU A 419 18.73 -15.42 -0.82
N GLY A 420 18.87 -15.27 0.49
CA GLY A 420 18.38 -16.26 1.45
C GLY A 420 16.85 -16.26 1.57
N ALA A 421 16.29 -17.28 2.23
CA ALA A 421 14.84 -17.39 2.42
C ALA A 421 14.23 -16.18 3.16
N ASP A 422 14.97 -15.55 4.07
CA ASP A 422 14.53 -14.36 4.79
C ASP A 422 14.54 -13.12 3.90
N GLU A 423 15.58 -12.90 3.09
CA GLU A 423 15.65 -11.77 2.15
C GLU A 423 14.60 -11.90 1.05
N TYR A 424 14.43 -13.11 0.51
CA TYR A 424 13.32 -13.42 -0.41
C TYR A 424 11.96 -13.15 0.24
N ARG A 425 11.77 -13.52 1.51
CA ARG A 425 10.55 -13.23 2.26
C ARG A 425 10.36 -11.76 2.52
N VAL A 426 11.41 -10.97 2.74
CA VAL A 426 11.27 -9.52 2.89
C VAL A 426 10.95 -8.87 1.54
N LEU A 427 11.58 -9.34 0.45
CA LEU A 427 11.36 -8.84 -0.91
C LEU A 427 9.96 -9.16 -1.47
N PHE A 428 9.45 -10.37 -1.22
CA PHE A 428 8.21 -10.87 -1.81
C PHE A 428 7.06 -11.13 -0.82
N GLY A 429 7.36 -11.18 0.49
CA GLY A 429 6.39 -11.62 1.50
C GLY A 429 5.41 -10.55 1.95
N GLY A 430 5.80 -9.27 1.92
CA GLY A 430 5.01 -8.21 2.55
C GLY A 430 4.54 -8.59 3.97
N SER A 431 3.60 -7.83 4.54
CA SER A 431 3.16 -8.10 5.92
C SER A 431 2.19 -9.28 6.07
N ARG A 432 1.77 -9.96 4.98
CA ARG A 432 0.65 -10.94 5.00
C ARG A 432 0.65 -12.06 3.95
N VAL A 433 1.73 -12.34 3.22
CA VAL A 433 1.78 -13.55 2.38
C VAL A 433 1.97 -14.78 3.28
N HIS A 434 1.27 -15.87 2.99
CA HIS A 434 1.36 -17.09 3.81
C HIS A 434 2.75 -17.73 3.63
N PRO A 435 3.44 -18.17 4.70
CA PRO A 435 4.80 -18.73 4.60
C PRO A 435 4.94 -19.86 3.56
N ALA A 436 3.91 -20.68 3.41
CA ALA A 436 3.88 -21.76 2.42
C ALA A 436 3.93 -21.27 0.95
N GLU A 437 3.36 -20.10 0.64
CA GLU A 437 3.41 -19.52 -0.72
C GLU A 437 4.81 -18.99 -1.03
N LEU A 438 5.48 -18.40 -0.04
CA LEU A 438 6.85 -17.92 -0.17
C LEU A 438 7.84 -19.07 -0.33
N ASN A 439 7.69 -20.14 0.46
CA ASN A 439 8.54 -21.34 0.36
C ASN A 439 8.35 -22.10 -0.97
N HIS A 440 7.19 -21.97 -1.61
CA HIS A 440 6.94 -22.56 -2.92
C HIS A 440 7.53 -21.70 -4.05
N GLY A 441 7.50 -20.37 -3.93
CA GLY A 441 8.18 -19.46 -4.85
C GLY A 441 9.69 -19.60 -4.77
N PHE A 442 10.24 -19.58 -3.55
CA PHE A 442 11.67 -19.72 -3.28
C PHE A 442 12.28 -20.95 -3.97
N ARG A 443 11.70 -22.14 -3.74
CA ARG A 443 12.13 -23.42 -4.34
C ARG A 443 11.99 -23.53 -5.86
N GLN A 444 11.34 -22.57 -6.50
CA GLN A 444 11.26 -22.51 -7.96
C GLN A 444 12.28 -21.54 -8.57
N LEU A 445 12.81 -20.61 -7.77
CA LEU A 445 13.92 -19.76 -8.17
C LEU A 445 15.26 -20.41 -7.85
N ASP A 446 15.36 -21.08 -6.70
CA ASP A 446 16.46 -21.95 -6.30
C ASP A 446 16.42 -23.23 -7.16
N ALA A 447 17.18 -23.22 -8.26
CA ALA A 447 17.10 -24.24 -9.31
C ALA A 447 17.96 -25.46 -8.98
N ASP A 448 19.05 -25.27 -8.23
CA ASP A 448 19.94 -26.35 -7.78
C ASP A 448 19.56 -26.91 -6.40
N GLY A 449 18.67 -26.23 -5.67
CA GLY A 449 18.11 -26.69 -4.40
C GLY A 449 19.05 -26.47 -3.21
N ASP A 450 20.03 -25.57 -3.32
CA ASP A 450 21.03 -25.31 -2.29
C ASP A 450 20.51 -24.43 -1.14
N GLY A 451 19.29 -23.90 -1.27
CA GLY A 451 18.67 -23.04 -0.28
C GLY A 451 19.07 -21.56 -0.42
N GLN A 452 19.71 -21.19 -1.52
CA GLN A 452 20.13 -19.85 -1.89
C GLN A 452 19.61 -19.53 -3.30
N ILE A 453 19.43 -18.25 -3.62
CA ILE A 453 19.07 -17.83 -4.98
C ILE A 453 20.18 -16.92 -5.48
N THR A 454 20.89 -17.35 -6.53
CA THR A 454 21.93 -16.55 -7.18
C THR A 454 21.35 -15.44 -8.06
N GLU A 455 22.16 -14.42 -8.38
CA GLU A 455 21.78 -13.34 -9.32
C GLU A 455 21.36 -13.94 -10.69
N ASP A 456 22.08 -14.97 -11.16
CA ASP A 456 21.80 -15.60 -12.45
C ASP A 456 20.54 -16.47 -12.40
N GLU A 457 20.26 -17.20 -11.31
CA GLU A 457 18.99 -17.92 -11.15
C GLU A 457 17.80 -16.97 -11.09
N PHE A 458 17.93 -15.87 -10.34
CA PHE A 458 16.91 -14.83 -10.26
C PHE A 458 16.59 -14.28 -11.66
N VAL A 459 17.63 -13.89 -12.41
CA VAL A 459 17.46 -13.35 -13.77
C VAL A 459 16.93 -14.41 -14.74
N ALA A 460 17.40 -15.66 -14.66
CA ALA A 460 16.97 -16.76 -15.52
C ALA A 460 15.50 -17.11 -15.29
N ALA A 461 15.04 -17.18 -14.04
CA ALA A 461 13.65 -17.47 -13.70
C ALA A 461 12.69 -16.43 -14.30
N PHE A 462 13.02 -15.14 -14.19
CA PHE A 462 12.24 -14.07 -14.81
C PHE A 462 12.34 -14.09 -16.34
N THR A 463 13.49 -14.42 -16.93
CA THR A 463 13.63 -14.52 -18.40
C THR A 463 12.84 -15.68 -18.98
N ALA A 464 12.81 -16.82 -18.28
CA ALA A 464 12.01 -17.98 -18.64
C ALA A 464 10.52 -17.64 -18.73
N TYR A 465 10.01 -16.73 -17.90
CA TYR A 465 8.62 -16.28 -17.96
C TYR A 465 8.26 -15.62 -19.31
N PHE A 466 9.15 -14.78 -19.86
CA PHE A 466 8.91 -14.09 -21.14
C PHE A 466 9.14 -14.98 -22.36
N THR A 467 10.06 -15.95 -22.26
CA THR A 467 10.50 -16.77 -23.39
C THR A 467 9.78 -18.10 -23.50
N ALA A 468 9.20 -18.61 -22.41
CA ALA A 468 8.54 -19.91 -22.38
C ALA A 468 7.44 -20.01 -23.45
N ARG A 469 7.49 -21.10 -24.23
CA ARG A 469 6.48 -21.47 -25.24
C ARG A 469 5.20 -22.09 -24.62
N GLY A 470 5.08 -22.11 -23.29
CA GLY A 470 3.94 -22.66 -22.53
C GLY A 470 3.86 -22.10 -21.11
N ASP A 471 2.80 -22.47 -20.37
CA ASP A 471 2.58 -22.03 -19.00
C ASP A 471 3.61 -22.62 -18.04
N THR A 472 4.57 -21.81 -17.58
CA THR A 472 5.51 -22.20 -16.53
C THR A 472 4.92 -21.89 -15.16
N ALA A 473 4.98 -22.86 -14.23
CA ALA A 473 4.46 -22.72 -12.87
C ALA A 473 5.10 -21.57 -12.08
N ALA A 474 6.39 -21.28 -12.33
CA ALA A 474 7.15 -20.21 -11.66
C ALA A 474 6.59 -18.82 -12.02
N GLY A 475 6.38 -18.57 -13.32
CA GLY A 475 5.84 -17.31 -13.82
C GLY A 475 4.40 -17.01 -13.38
N ALA A 476 3.56 -18.03 -13.25
CA ALA A 476 2.17 -17.88 -12.79
C ALA A 476 2.07 -17.53 -11.29
N GLN A 477 3.14 -17.72 -10.51
CA GLN A 477 3.18 -17.41 -9.09
C GLN A 477 3.91 -16.11 -8.78
N LEU A 478 4.87 -15.72 -9.63
CA LEU A 478 5.55 -14.44 -9.55
C LEU A 478 4.58 -13.25 -9.72
N LEU A 479 3.51 -13.46 -10.49
CA LEU A 479 2.37 -12.54 -10.65
C LEU A 479 1.42 -12.49 -9.43
N GLY A 480 1.56 -13.42 -8.48
CA GLY A 480 0.50 -13.74 -7.53
C GLY A 480 -0.71 -14.34 -8.25
N ARG A 481 -1.14 -15.55 -7.89
CA ARG A 481 -2.40 -16.08 -8.44
C ARG A 481 -3.56 -15.12 -8.11
N PRO A 482 -4.56 -14.95 -9.01
CA PRO A 482 -5.69 -14.06 -8.79
C PRO A 482 -6.43 -14.24 -7.46
#